data_AF-A0A537CBA7-F1
#
_entry.id   AF-A0A537CBA7-F1
#
_cell.length_a   1.000
_cell.length_b   1.000
_cell.length_c   1.000
_cell.angle_alpha   90.00
_cell.angle_beta   90.00
_cell.angle_gamma   90.00
#
_symmetry.space_group_name_H-M   'P 1'
#
loop_
_entity.id
_entity.type
_entity.pdbx_description
1 polymer ?
#
loop_
_entity_poly.entity_id
_entity_poly.type
_entity_poly.pdbx_seq_one_letter_code
_entity_poly.pdbx_strand_id
1 'polypeptide(L)'
;MVDVGFPELLTLVQTVAIIAAIVIAVYFSRLQIEALENDLEARVMNDLDEKLHRIGEIFMEKPEFVRVLNDVPAAPGGGAEVAFAFYVMFFCSHCYHMRQRGILSDNDWAGWLQWTKNAFRSGRLGKYWKEAEMQAWVDPAFRDFVNREILGSS
;
A
#
# COMPACT_ATOMS: atom_id res chain seq x y z
N MET A 1 39.09 -21.70 46.10
CA MET A 1 38.07 -20.64 46.25
C MET A 1 38.66 -19.41 45.59
N VAL A 2 38.13 -18.99 44.44
CA VAL A 2 38.50 -17.70 43.84
C VAL A 2 37.67 -16.66 44.59
N ASP A 3 38.29 -15.96 45.53
CA ASP A 3 37.69 -14.77 46.13
C ASP A 3 37.73 -13.66 45.09
N VAL A 4 36.66 -13.52 44.32
CA VAL A 4 36.47 -12.35 43.46
C VAL A 4 36.32 -11.16 44.40
N GLY A 5 37.24 -10.20 44.31
CA GLY A 5 37.17 -9.00 45.11
C GLY A 5 35.88 -8.24 44.79
N PHE A 6 35.20 -7.69 45.80
CA PHE A 6 34.03 -6.83 45.61
C PHE A 6 34.19 -5.76 44.49
N PRO A 7 35.39 -5.15 44.28
CA PRO A 7 35.62 -4.23 43.15
C PRO A 7 35.57 -4.89 41.76
N GLU A 8 36.03 -6.14 41.64
CA GLU A 8 36.03 -6.90 40.38
C GLU A 8 34.61 -7.36 40.01
N LEU A 9 33.80 -7.70 41.02
CA LEU A 9 32.40 -8.04 40.82
C LEU A 9 31.57 -6.82 40.41
N LEU A 10 31.83 -5.66 41.02
CA LEU A 10 31.18 -4.39 40.64
C LEU A 10 31.51 -3.96 39.20
N THR A 11 32.78 -4.05 38.80
CA THR A 11 33.20 -3.70 37.43
C THR A 11 32.62 -4.65 36.39
N LEU A 12 32.53 -5.95 36.70
CA LEU A 12 31.85 -6.92 35.84
C LEU A 12 30.36 -6.59 35.68
N VAL A 13 29.66 -6.33 36.78
CA VAL A 13 28.23 -5.96 36.77
C VAL A 13 27.99 -4.69 35.97
N GLN A 14 28.83 -3.67 36.18
CA GLN A 14 28.75 -2.42 35.43
C GLN A 14 28.95 -2.63 33.92
N THR A 15 29.92 -3.46 33.54
CA THR A 15 30.19 -3.78 32.14
C THR A 15 28.99 -4.48 31.49
N VAL A 16 28.41 -5.46 32.17
CA VAL A 16 27.21 -6.16 31.71
C VAL A 16 26.01 -5.21 31.59
N ALA A 17 25.83 -4.31 32.55
CA ALA A 17 24.76 -3.32 32.54
C ALA A 17 24.89 -2.34 31.35
N ILE A 18 26.11 -1.90 31.03
CA ILE A 18 26.38 -1.05 29.86
C ILE A 18 26.05 -1.79 28.57
N ILE A 19 26.48 -3.05 28.42
CA ILE A 19 26.20 -3.86 27.23
C ILE A 19 24.69 -4.05 27.07
N ALA A 20 23.96 -4.39 28.13
CA ALA A 20 22.51 -4.54 28.10
C ALA A 20 21.81 -3.25 27.71
N ALA A 21 22.23 -2.10 28.27
CA ALA A 21 21.68 -0.80 27.93
C ALA A 21 21.89 -0.45 26.44
N ILE A 22 23.08 -0.74 25.90
CA ILE A 22 23.39 -0.53 24.47
C ILE A 22 22.49 -1.41 23.58
N VAL A 23 22.33 -2.70 23.90
CA VAL A 23 21.47 -3.60 23.12
C VAL A 23 20.02 -3.12 23.11
N ILE A 24 19.49 -2.72 24.27
CA ILE A 24 18.14 -2.18 24.40
C ILE A 24 18.00 -0.87 23.58
N ALA A 25 18.96 0.05 23.70
CA ALA A 25 18.94 1.31 22.97
C ALA A 25 18.97 1.10 21.45
N VAL A 26 19.83 0.19 20.95
CA VAL A 26 19.92 -0.15 19.52
C VAL A 26 18.62 -0.80 19.04
N TYR A 27 18.03 -1.71 19.83
CA TYR A 27 16.76 -2.35 19.49
C TYR A 27 15.63 -1.32 19.34
N PHE A 28 15.46 -0.44 20.34
CA PHE A 28 14.44 0.61 20.26
C PHE A 28 14.74 1.63 19.16
N SER A 29 16.01 1.94 18.88
CA SER A 29 16.39 2.80 17.76
C SER A 29 15.99 2.20 16.42
N ARG A 30 16.21 0.90 16.21
CA ARG A 30 15.78 0.21 14.99
C ARG A 30 14.25 0.22 14.85
N LEU A 31 13.53 -0.08 15.93
CA LEU A 31 12.06 0.00 15.95
C LEU A 31 11.55 1.41 15.60
N GLN A 32 12.17 2.46 16.11
CA GLN A 32 11.80 3.84 15.81
C GLN A 32 12.09 4.22 14.35
N ILE A 33 13.22 3.77 13.79
CA ILE A 33 13.59 4.02 12.39
C ILE A 33 12.60 3.32 11.46
N GLU A 34 12.26 2.06 11.74
CA GLU A 34 11.30 1.29 10.95
C GLU A 34 9.89 1.91 11.02
N ALA A 35 9.46 2.36 12.20
CA ALA A 35 8.20 3.09 12.35
C ALA A 35 8.20 4.43 11.58
N LEU A 36 9.31 5.16 11.59
CA LEU A 36 9.46 6.42 10.86
C LEU A 36 9.49 6.21 9.34
N GLU A 37 10.16 5.15 8.87
CA GLU A 37 10.22 4.78 7.46
C GLU A 37 8.82 4.44 6.93
N ASN A 38 8.06 3.63 7.69
CA ASN A 38 6.67 3.30 7.37
C ASN A 38 5.76 4.55 7.36
N ASP A 39 5.91 5.47 8.33
CA ASP A 39 5.14 6.73 8.35
C ASP A 39 5.49 7.63 7.15
N LEU A 40 6.78 7.72 6.80
CA LEU A 40 7.23 8.51 5.65
C LEU A 40 6.69 7.93 4.34
N GLU A 41 6.80 6.62 4.15
CA GLU A 41 6.27 5.94 2.96
C GLU A 41 4.75 6.11 2.86
N ALA A 42 4.02 5.96 3.98
CA ALA A 42 2.59 6.21 4.04
C ALA A 42 2.23 7.64 3.62
N ARG A 43 2.97 8.65 4.11
CA ARG A 43 2.76 10.05 3.72
C ARG A 43 3.02 10.29 2.24
N VAL A 44 4.12 9.76 1.70
CA VAL A 44 4.45 9.91 0.27
C VAL A 44 3.35 9.26 -0.58
N MET A 45 2.90 8.08 -0.19
CA MET A 45 1.86 7.36 -0.91
C MET A 45 0.50 8.06 -0.81
N ASN A 46 0.19 8.68 0.33
CA ASN A 46 -1.01 9.50 0.50
C ASN A 46 -0.96 10.79 -0.33
N ASP A 47 0.20 11.47 -0.42
CA ASP A 47 0.39 12.64 -1.29
C ASP A 47 0.26 12.29 -2.78
N LEU A 48 0.76 11.13 -3.18
CA LEU A 48 0.57 10.62 -4.54
C LEU A 48 -0.90 10.26 -4.81
N ASP A 49 -1.60 9.68 -3.84
CA ASP A 49 -3.03 9.38 -3.95
C ASP A 49 -3.88 10.66 -4.08
N GLU A 50 -3.58 11.69 -3.29
CA GLU A 50 -4.21 13.02 -3.40
C GLU A 50 -3.98 13.67 -4.78
N LYS A 51 -2.77 13.54 -5.34
CA LYS A 51 -2.50 13.99 -6.71
C LYS A 51 -3.29 13.20 -7.74
N LEU A 52 -3.39 11.89 -7.56
CA LEU A 52 -4.18 11.03 -8.43
C LEU A 52 -5.68 11.36 -8.32
N HIS A 53 -6.17 11.66 -7.12
CA HIS A 53 -7.53 12.11 -6.86
C HIS A 53 -7.85 13.36 -7.68
N ARG A 54 -7.01 14.40 -7.60
CA ARG A 54 -7.17 15.63 -8.38
C ARG A 54 -7.11 15.40 -9.89
N ILE A 55 -6.22 14.52 -10.35
CA ILE A 55 -6.16 14.13 -11.76
C ILE A 55 -7.47 13.42 -12.17
N GLY A 56 -8.01 12.56 -11.29
CA GLY A 56 -9.30 11.92 -11.45
C GLY A 56 -10.44 12.92 -11.57
N GLU A 57 -10.51 13.92 -10.69
CA GLU A 57 -11.49 15.02 -10.76
C GLU A 57 -11.41 15.76 -12.11
N ILE A 58 -10.21 16.12 -12.55
CA ILE A 58 -9.99 16.80 -13.83
C ILE A 58 -10.50 15.93 -15.00
N PHE A 59 -10.28 14.62 -14.98
CA PHE A 59 -10.78 13.73 -16.04
C PHE A 59 -12.29 13.52 -16.00
N MET A 60 -12.91 13.57 -14.82
CA MET A 60 -14.37 13.52 -14.71
C MET A 60 -15.01 14.82 -15.22
N GLU A 61 -14.38 15.97 -14.97
CA GLU A 61 -14.83 17.26 -15.51
C GLU A 61 -14.54 17.41 -17.01
N LYS A 62 -13.40 16.88 -17.48
CA LYS A 62 -12.90 17.02 -18.86
C LYS A 62 -12.41 15.68 -19.42
N PRO A 63 -13.33 14.79 -19.84
CA PRO A 63 -13.01 13.44 -20.31
C PRO A 63 -12.07 13.40 -21.54
N GLU A 64 -11.98 14.49 -22.31
CA GLU A 64 -11.09 14.64 -23.45
C GLU A 64 -9.59 14.57 -23.07
N PHE A 65 -9.24 14.91 -21.83
CA PHE A 65 -7.85 14.88 -21.35
C PHE A 65 -7.34 13.49 -21.05
N VAL A 66 -8.20 12.47 -21.00
CA VAL A 66 -7.78 11.06 -20.87
C VAL A 66 -6.81 10.66 -22.00
N ARG A 67 -6.92 11.29 -23.18
CA ARG A 67 -6.01 11.08 -24.32
C ARG A 67 -4.56 11.48 -24.05
N VAL A 68 -4.31 12.34 -23.05
CA VAL A 68 -2.95 12.70 -22.63
C VAL A 68 -2.23 11.50 -22.02
N LEU A 69 -2.97 10.60 -21.36
CA LEU A 69 -2.40 9.41 -20.74
C LEU A 69 -2.30 8.24 -21.72
N ASN A 70 -3.23 8.13 -22.66
CA ASN A 70 -3.24 7.03 -23.62
C ASN A 70 -3.97 7.41 -24.92
N ASP A 71 -3.30 7.28 -26.07
CA ASP A 71 -3.85 7.56 -27.41
C ASP A 71 -4.74 6.41 -27.91
N VAL A 72 -5.54 5.84 -27.01
CA VAL A 72 -6.48 4.76 -27.34
C VAL A 72 -7.72 5.40 -27.98
N PRO A 73 -8.20 4.91 -29.13
CA PRO A 73 -9.42 5.41 -29.74
C PRO A 73 -10.52 5.39 -28.69
N ALA A 74 -11.19 6.53 -28.49
CA ALA A 74 -12.31 6.64 -27.56
C ALA A 74 -13.23 5.43 -27.79
N ALA A 75 -13.30 4.53 -26.80
CA ALA A 75 -14.28 3.46 -26.83
C ALA A 75 -15.64 4.10 -27.13
N PRO A 76 -16.47 3.56 -28.04
CA PRO A 76 -17.72 4.21 -28.41
C PRO A 76 -18.57 4.40 -27.14
N GLY A 77 -18.72 5.63 -26.68
CA GLY A 77 -19.40 5.98 -25.42
C GLY A 77 -18.64 5.74 -24.10
N GLY A 78 -17.34 5.39 -24.13
CA GLY A 78 -16.63 4.79 -22.99
C GLY A 78 -15.47 5.56 -22.34
N GLY A 79 -15.10 6.75 -22.81
CA GLY A 79 -13.90 7.47 -22.30
C GLY A 79 -13.96 7.80 -20.81
N ALA A 80 -15.04 8.46 -20.36
CA ALA A 80 -15.20 8.86 -18.96
C ALA A 80 -15.40 7.66 -18.02
N GLU A 81 -16.16 6.66 -18.46
CA GLU A 81 -16.42 5.47 -17.63
C GLU A 81 -15.17 4.61 -17.45
N VAL A 82 -14.40 4.40 -18.53
CA VAL A 82 -13.14 3.66 -18.46
C VAL A 82 -12.12 4.44 -17.63
N ALA A 83 -12.03 5.77 -17.77
CA ALA A 83 -11.17 6.61 -16.93
C ALA A 83 -11.56 6.52 -15.44
N PHE A 84 -12.86 6.57 -15.14
CA PHE A 84 -13.35 6.35 -13.78
C PHE A 84 -13.03 4.95 -13.26
N ALA A 85 -13.10 3.93 -14.11
CA ALA A 85 -12.73 2.57 -13.75
C ALA A 85 -11.22 2.44 -13.43
N PHE A 86 -10.33 3.12 -14.18
CA PHE A 86 -8.91 3.22 -13.81
C PHE A 86 -8.72 3.89 -12.46
N TYR A 87 -9.43 4.99 -12.20
CA TYR A 87 -9.37 5.69 -10.91
C TYR A 87 -9.77 4.76 -9.75
N VAL A 88 -10.89 4.05 -9.89
CA VAL A 88 -11.35 3.06 -8.92
C VAL A 88 -10.33 1.92 -8.73
N MET A 89 -9.72 1.44 -9.81
CA MET A 89 -8.68 0.41 -9.73
C MET A 89 -7.46 0.89 -8.94
N PHE A 90 -6.98 2.10 -9.20
CA PHE A 90 -5.83 2.66 -8.47
C PHE A 90 -6.16 2.85 -6.98
N PHE A 91 -7.37 3.28 -6.65
CA PHE A 91 -7.83 3.33 -5.27
C PHE A 91 -7.81 1.95 -4.60
N CYS A 92 -8.32 0.90 -5.26
CA CYS A 92 -8.23 -0.47 -4.73
C CYS A 92 -6.78 -0.92 -4.49
N SER A 93 -5.88 -0.60 -5.43
CA SER A 93 -4.44 -0.88 -5.30
C SER A 93 -3.82 -0.14 -4.12
N HIS A 94 -4.19 1.13 -3.93
CA HIS A 94 -3.74 1.93 -2.80
C HIS A 94 -4.20 1.32 -1.46
N CYS A 95 -5.49 0.96 -1.33
CA CYS A 95 -5.99 0.27 -0.13
C CYS A 95 -5.25 -1.04 0.13
N TYR A 96 -4.97 -1.83 -0.89
CA TYR A 96 -4.20 -3.07 -0.76
C TYR A 96 -2.79 -2.81 -0.22
N HIS A 97 -2.08 -1.79 -0.73
CA HIS A 97 -0.76 -1.41 -0.24
C HIS A 97 -0.79 -0.88 1.20
N MET A 98 -1.79 -0.07 1.56
CA MET A 98 -1.98 0.36 2.95
C MET A 98 -2.22 -0.83 3.89
N ARG A 99 -2.90 -1.88 3.42
CA ARG A 99 -3.03 -3.13 4.18
C ARG A 99 -1.70 -3.86 4.32
N GLN A 100 -0.95 -4.03 3.24
CA GLN A 100 0.35 -4.73 3.28
C GLN A 100 1.34 -4.08 4.25
N ARG A 101 1.27 -2.75 4.39
CA ARG A 101 2.10 -1.97 5.33
C ARG A 101 1.58 -1.95 6.77
N GLY A 102 0.49 -2.65 7.07
CA GLY A 102 -0.09 -2.69 8.41
C GLY A 102 -0.76 -1.38 8.86
N ILE A 103 -1.05 -0.47 7.92
CA ILE A 103 -1.71 0.82 8.21
C ILE A 103 -3.21 0.61 8.40
N LEU A 104 -3.83 -0.22 7.55
CA LEU A 104 -5.24 -0.55 7.69
C LEU A 104 -5.45 -1.64 8.75
N SER A 105 -6.31 -1.34 9.72
CA SER A 105 -6.77 -2.34 10.69
C SER A 105 -7.55 -3.47 10.00
N ASP A 106 -7.72 -4.60 10.68
CA ASP A 106 -8.48 -5.73 10.13
C ASP A 106 -9.93 -5.35 9.79
N ASN A 107 -10.54 -4.49 10.62
CA ASN A 107 -11.90 -4.02 10.40
C ASN A 107 -12.00 -3.09 9.19
N ASP A 108 -11.07 -2.14 9.06
CA ASP A 108 -11.03 -1.22 7.90
C ASP A 108 -10.81 -2.00 6.61
N TRP A 109 -9.86 -2.93 6.64
CA TRP A 109 -9.56 -3.80 5.51
C TRP A 109 -10.75 -4.63 5.09
N ALA A 110 -11.52 -5.20 6.02
CA ALA A 110 -12.71 -6.00 5.67
C ALA A 110 -13.72 -5.20 4.84
N GLY A 111 -13.95 -3.92 5.19
CA GLY A 111 -14.80 -3.02 4.43
C GLY A 111 -14.28 -2.75 3.02
N TRP A 112 -13.01 -2.34 2.91
CA TRP A 112 -12.37 -2.04 1.61
C TRP A 112 -12.25 -3.27 0.72
N LEU A 113 -11.99 -4.45 1.31
CA LEU A 113 -11.95 -5.72 0.61
C LEU A 113 -13.32 -6.07 0.03
N GLN A 114 -14.40 -5.90 0.80
CA GLN A 114 -15.75 -6.15 0.29
C GLN A 114 -16.11 -5.18 -0.83
N TRP A 115 -15.75 -3.90 -0.69
CA TRP A 115 -15.95 -2.91 -1.74
C TRP A 115 -15.21 -3.28 -3.03
N THR A 116 -13.93 -3.66 -2.91
CA THR A 116 -13.09 -4.11 -4.03
C THR A 116 -13.73 -5.33 -4.70
N LYS A 117 -14.14 -6.34 -3.92
CA LYS A 117 -14.85 -7.52 -4.45
C LYS A 117 -16.11 -7.13 -5.21
N ASN A 118 -16.91 -6.19 -4.68
CA ASN A 118 -18.12 -5.73 -5.34
C ASN A 118 -17.80 -5.02 -6.66
N ALA A 119 -16.80 -4.14 -6.70
CA ALA A 119 -16.41 -3.41 -7.91
C ALA A 119 -15.94 -4.36 -9.03
N PHE A 120 -15.10 -5.35 -8.69
CA PHE A 120 -14.52 -6.29 -9.65
C PHE A 120 -15.47 -7.42 -10.05
N ARG A 121 -16.22 -8.01 -9.12
CA ARG A 121 -17.10 -9.18 -9.40
C ARG A 121 -18.50 -8.79 -9.85
N SER A 122 -19.12 -7.85 -9.13
CA SER A 122 -20.52 -7.47 -9.35
C SER A 122 -20.64 -6.24 -10.25
N GLY A 123 -19.64 -5.36 -10.20
CA GLY A 123 -19.52 -4.19 -11.05
C GLY A 123 -18.88 -4.51 -12.41
N ARG A 124 -18.58 -3.44 -13.17
CA ARG A 124 -17.98 -3.55 -14.51
C ARG A 124 -16.45 -3.56 -14.50
N LEU A 125 -15.81 -3.40 -13.34
CA LEU A 125 -14.36 -3.27 -13.26
C LEU A 125 -13.63 -4.56 -13.68
N GLY A 126 -14.17 -5.73 -13.35
CA GLY A 126 -13.60 -7.01 -13.81
C GLY A 126 -13.64 -7.20 -15.33
N LYS A 127 -14.58 -6.55 -16.02
CA LYS A 127 -14.64 -6.52 -17.48
C LYS A 127 -13.53 -5.64 -18.05
N TYR A 128 -13.40 -4.41 -17.54
CA TYR A 128 -12.34 -3.48 -17.96
C TYR A 128 -10.95 -3.95 -17.58
N TRP A 129 -10.82 -4.70 -16.47
CA TRP A 129 -9.57 -5.31 -16.04
C TRP A 129 -8.88 -6.10 -17.15
N LYS A 130 -9.68 -6.82 -17.96
CA LYS A 130 -9.22 -7.58 -19.11
C LYS A 130 -9.25 -6.78 -20.41
N GLU A 131 -10.38 -6.14 -20.71
CA GLU A 131 -10.60 -5.50 -22.02
C GLU A 131 -9.78 -4.23 -22.24
N ALA A 132 -9.47 -3.49 -21.17
CA ALA A 132 -8.68 -2.25 -21.21
C ALA A 132 -7.25 -2.46 -20.68
N GLU A 133 -6.82 -3.73 -20.53
CA GLU A 133 -5.49 -4.11 -20.04
C GLU A 133 -5.05 -3.41 -18.74
N MET A 134 -5.99 -3.10 -17.85
CA MET A 134 -5.73 -2.36 -16.61
C MET A 134 -4.69 -3.05 -15.72
N GLN A 135 -4.61 -4.38 -15.79
CA GLN A 135 -3.61 -5.20 -15.12
C GLN A 135 -2.14 -4.85 -15.45
N ALA A 136 -1.87 -4.13 -16.55
CA ALA A 136 -0.54 -3.66 -16.91
C ALA A 136 -0.11 -2.40 -16.12
N TRP A 137 -1.05 -1.72 -15.46
CA TRP A 137 -0.85 -0.43 -14.80
C TRP A 137 -0.63 -0.52 -13.29
N VAL A 138 -0.62 -1.73 -12.75
CA VAL A 138 -0.44 -2.01 -11.33
C VAL A 138 0.74 -2.93 -11.11
N ASP A 139 1.24 -2.96 -9.88
CA ASP A 139 2.31 -3.84 -9.49
C ASP A 139 1.89 -5.33 -9.55
N PRO A 140 2.86 -6.26 -9.65
CA PRO A 140 2.56 -7.69 -9.72
C PRO A 140 1.80 -8.25 -8.50
N ALA A 141 2.00 -7.71 -7.29
CA ALA A 141 1.37 -8.24 -6.08
C ALA A 141 -0.12 -7.93 -6.06
N PHE A 142 -0.52 -6.69 -6.36
CA PHE A 142 -1.92 -6.33 -6.49
C PHE A 142 -2.58 -7.06 -7.67
N ARG A 143 -1.89 -7.20 -8.80
CA ARG A 143 -2.39 -7.97 -9.95
C ARG A 143 -2.71 -9.42 -9.59
N ASP A 144 -1.80 -10.09 -8.88
CA ASP A 144 -1.98 -11.47 -8.45
C ASP A 144 -3.10 -11.61 -7.43
N PHE A 145 -3.20 -10.67 -6.49
CA PHE A 145 -4.30 -10.58 -5.54
C PHE A 145 -5.66 -10.48 -6.26
N VAL A 146 -5.80 -9.57 -7.22
CA VAL A 146 -7.03 -9.42 -8.01
C VAL A 146 -7.33 -10.71 -8.77
N ASN A 147 -6.37 -11.27 -9.49
CA ASN A 147 -6.61 -12.43 -10.35
C ASN A 147 -6.96 -13.69 -9.55
N ARG A 148 -6.27 -13.94 -8.43
CA ARG A 148 -6.41 -15.18 -7.66
C ARG A 148 -7.50 -15.09 -6.60
N GLU A 149 -7.49 -14.02 -5.81
CA GLU A 149 -8.34 -13.91 -4.62
C GLU A 149 -9.65 -13.19 -4.91
N ILE A 150 -9.64 -12.22 -5.83
CA ILE A 150 -10.83 -11.47 -6.19
C ILE A 150 -11.56 -12.14 -7.34
N LEU A 151 -11.03 -12.19 -8.55
CA LEU A 151 -11.78 -12.74 -9.69
C LEU A 151 -11.90 -14.26 -9.63
N GLY A 152 -10.94 -14.93 -8.97
CA GLY A 152 -10.83 -16.38 -8.98
C GLY A 152 -10.37 -16.82 -10.37
N SER A 153 -9.16 -17.36 -10.47
CA SER A 153 -8.69 -17.97 -11.71
C SER A 153 -9.69 -19.04 -12.15
N SER A 154 -10.46 -18.75 -13.21
CA SER A 154 -11.20 -19.74 -13.99
C SER A 154 -10.30 -20.23 -15.11
#